data_AF-A0A1G3L2E0-F1
#
_entry.id   AF-A0A1G3L2E0-F1
#
_cell.length_a   1.000
_cell.length_b   1.000
_cell.length_c   1.000
_cell.angle_alpha   90.00
_cell.angle_beta   90.00
_cell.angle_gamma   90.00
#
_symmetry.space_group_name_H-M   'P 1'
#
loop_
_entity.id
_entity.type
_entity.pdbx_description
1 polymer ?
#
loop_
_entity_poly.entity_id
_entity_poly.type
_entity_poly.pdbx_seq_one_letter_code
_entity_poly.pdbx_strand_id
1 'polypeptide(L)'
;MPDFLFSFFLSFFYLHSFPLLQDTIQMKKDLEIYFPVGTSVVKMEEMMKKNGFSCRMEMNSSFVEESKIIKMNRLIEKIDYLYCDLEKAKTLFISERWQIAFVLDEEKKLKEIYVSYGTTGL
;
A
#
# COMPACT_ATOMS: atom_id res chain seq x y z
N MET A 1 -47.20 30.46 -3.52
CA MET A 1 -47.69 29.68 -2.36
C MET A 1 -48.69 28.67 -2.90
N PRO A 2 -48.64 27.37 -2.57
CA PRO A 2 -47.71 26.60 -1.71
C PRO A 2 -47.06 25.42 -2.52
N ASP A 3 -46.20 24.53 -2.05
CA ASP A 3 -45.34 24.42 -0.87
C ASP A 3 -44.26 23.36 -1.13
N PHE A 4 -43.13 23.54 -0.43
CA PHE A 4 -42.27 22.53 0.20
C PHE A 4 -42.88 21.12 0.27
N LEU A 5 -42.12 20.04 0.03
CA LEU A 5 -41.32 19.41 1.09
C LEU A 5 -40.23 18.49 0.49
N PHE A 6 -38.98 18.92 0.63
CA PHE A 6 -37.80 18.07 0.67
C PHE A 6 -37.56 17.71 2.15
N SER A 7 -37.54 16.43 2.52
CA SER A 7 -36.85 15.90 3.70
C SER A 7 -37.00 14.37 3.77
N PHE A 8 -35.88 13.63 3.71
CA PHE A 8 -35.28 12.86 4.84
C PHE A 8 -35.99 11.50 5.05
N PHE A 9 -35.35 10.35 5.28
CA PHE A 9 -33.99 9.97 5.64
C PHE A 9 -33.84 8.44 5.48
N LEU A 10 -32.60 7.96 5.29
CA LEU A 10 -31.95 6.75 5.86
C LEU A 10 -32.86 5.54 6.14
N SER A 11 -32.59 4.33 5.67
CA SER A 11 -31.33 3.59 5.86
C SER A 11 -31.56 2.14 5.43
N PHE A 12 -30.64 1.55 4.68
CA PHE A 12 -30.39 0.12 4.79
C PHE A 12 -28.90 -0.11 4.77
N PHE A 13 -28.44 -0.65 5.89
CA PHE A 13 -27.08 -0.99 6.23
C PHE A 13 -26.39 -1.78 5.12
N TYR A 14 -25.39 -1.20 4.47
CA TYR A 14 -24.29 -1.97 3.90
C TYR A 14 -23.09 -1.87 4.84
N LEU A 15 -23.17 -2.65 5.93
CA LEU A 15 -21.98 -3.19 6.56
C LEU A 15 -21.35 -4.17 5.56
N HIS A 16 -20.52 -3.68 4.65
CA HIS A 16 -19.55 -4.48 3.92
C HIS A 16 -18.16 -4.08 4.41
N SER A 17 -17.86 -4.53 5.63
CA SER A 17 -16.54 -4.45 6.22
C SER A 17 -15.58 -5.44 5.55
N PHE A 18 -15.35 -5.36 4.23
CA PHE A 18 -14.30 -6.12 3.53
C PHE A 18 -13.84 -5.49 2.19
N PRO A 19 -13.18 -4.29 2.15
CA PRO A 19 -12.48 -3.86 0.92
C PRO A 19 -10.94 -3.80 1.02
N LEU A 20 -10.32 -3.95 2.20
CA LEU A 20 -8.89 -3.59 2.33
C LEU A 20 -7.90 -4.67 1.83
N LEU A 21 -8.28 -5.94 1.83
CA LEU A 21 -7.39 -7.03 1.40
C LEU A 21 -7.32 -7.15 -0.12
N GLN A 22 -8.43 -6.86 -0.79
CA GLN A 22 -8.52 -6.96 -2.24
C GLN A 22 -7.67 -5.87 -2.89
N ASP A 23 -7.62 -4.69 -2.26
CA ASP A 23 -6.82 -3.56 -2.71
C ASP A 23 -5.31 -3.84 -2.62
N THR A 24 -4.80 -4.55 -1.60
CA THR A 24 -3.35 -4.85 -1.52
C THR A 24 -2.92 -5.91 -2.54
N ILE A 25 -3.75 -6.93 -2.76
CA ILE A 25 -3.48 -7.97 -3.77
C ILE A 25 -3.50 -7.36 -5.17
N GLN A 26 -4.48 -6.49 -5.46
CA GLN A 26 -4.58 -5.82 -6.74
C GLN A 26 -3.43 -4.85 -6.95
N MET A 27 -3.10 -4.02 -5.96
CA MET A 27 -1.96 -3.11 -6.01
C MET A 27 -0.65 -3.86 -6.28
N LYS A 28 -0.42 -5.00 -5.61
CA LYS A 28 0.76 -5.84 -5.88
C LYS A 28 0.82 -6.27 -7.34
N LYS A 29 -0.28 -6.79 -7.89
CA LYS A 29 -0.33 -7.21 -9.30
C LYS A 29 -0.08 -6.06 -10.26
N ASP A 30 -0.68 -4.90 -10.01
CA ASP A 30 -0.50 -3.71 -10.85
C ASP A 30 0.97 -3.26 -10.84
N LEU A 31 1.61 -3.27 -9.66
CA LEU A 31 3.04 -2.98 -9.53
C LEU A 31 3.92 -4.02 -10.21
N GLU A 32 3.59 -5.31 -10.17
CA GLU A 32 4.33 -6.37 -10.87
C GLU A 32 4.25 -6.24 -12.40
N ILE A 33 3.11 -5.77 -12.92
CA ILE A 33 2.96 -5.46 -14.34
C ILE A 33 3.81 -4.24 -14.73
N TYR A 34 3.83 -3.23 -13.87
CA TYR A 34 4.50 -1.96 -14.15
C TYR A 34 6.01 -2.01 -13.93
N PHE A 35 6.44 -2.77 -12.93
CA PHE A 35 7.82 -3.03 -12.54
C PHE A 35 8.09 -4.53 -12.65
N PRO A 36 8.45 -5.01 -13.84
CA PRO A 36 8.88 -6.40 -13.98
C PRO A 36 10.16 -6.66 -13.19
N VAL A 37 10.35 -7.92 -12.77
CA VAL A 37 11.60 -8.39 -12.15
C VAL A 37 12.80 -7.97 -13.01
N GLY A 38 13.87 -7.51 -12.37
CA GLY A 38 15.06 -6.94 -13.03
C GLY A 38 15.00 -5.42 -13.22
N THR A 39 13.89 -4.75 -12.89
CA THR A 39 13.81 -3.28 -12.95
C THR A 39 14.80 -2.64 -11.97
N SER A 40 15.60 -1.67 -12.43
CA SER A 40 16.57 -0.97 -11.58
C SER A 40 15.89 -0.15 -10.47
N VAL A 41 16.52 -0.09 -9.29
CA VAL A 41 16.03 0.72 -8.16
C VAL A 41 15.82 2.19 -8.50
N VAL A 42 16.72 2.80 -9.27
CA VAL A 42 16.65 4.22 -9.67
C VAL A 42 15.34 4.50 -10.40
N LYS A 43 15.02 3.68 -11.41
CA LYS A 43 13.76 3.79 -12.16
C LYS A 43 12.53 3.61 -11.26
N MET A 44 12.54 2.63 -10.36
CA MET A 44 11.41 2.42 -9.43
C MET A 44 11.22 3.63 -8.52
N GLU A 45 12.30 4.14 -7.94
CA GLU A 45 12.29 5.29 -7.06
C GLU A 45 11.76 6.55 -7.75
N GLU A 46 12.27 6.87 -8.95
CA GLU A 46 11.81 8.02 -9.74
C GLU A 46 10.31 7.92 -10.06
N MET A 47 9.85 6.75 -10.49
CA MET A 47 8.46 6.54 -10.86
C MET A 47 7.53 6.60 -9.65
N MET A 48 7.92 5.99 -8.52
CA MET A 48 7.12 6.04 -7.29
C MET A 48 7.05 7.45 -6.71
N LYS A 49 8.18 8.17 -6.66
CA LYS A 49 8.22 9.59 -6.24
C LYS A 49 7.35 10.47 -7.12
N LYS A 50 7.36 10.25 -8.43
CA LYS A 50 6.47 10.97 -9.37
C LYS A 50 4.98 10.73 -9.08
N ASN A 51 4.63 9.58 -8.48
CA ASN A 51 3.26 9.25 -8.06
C ASN A 51 2.93 9.68 -6.61
N GLY A 52 3.78 10.50 -5.99
CA GLY A 52 3.56 11.08 -4.67
C GLY A 52 4.02 10.20 -3.51
N PHE A 53 4.67 9.06 -3.78
CA PHE A 53 5.28 8.26 -2.71
C PHE A 53 6.56 8.91 -2.20
N SER A 54 6.77 8.85 -0.89
CA SER A 54 8.07 9.08 -0.28
C SER A 54 8.84 7.76 -0.30
N CYS A 55 10.03 7.74 -0.89
CA CYS A 55 10.83 6.52 -1.02
C CYS A 55 12.21 6.70 -0.38
N ARG A 56 12.69 5.66 0.31
CA ARG A 56 14.00 5.58 0.93
C ARG A 56 14.62 4.20 0.76
N MET A 57 15.93 4.17 0.60
CA MET A 57 16.69 2.93 0.48
C MET A 57 17.00 2.37 1.87
N GLU A 58 16.60 1.13 2.13
CA GLU A 58 16.95 0.40 3.35
C GLU A 58 17.98 -0.69 3.00
N MET A 59 19.09 -0.74 3.73
CA MET A 59 20.18 -1.67 3.49
C MET A 59 20.34 -2.62 4.67
N ASN A 60 20.50 -3.91 4.39
CA ASN A 60 20.69 -4.96 5.39
C ASN A 60 19.68 -4.87 6.55
N SER A 61 18.43 -4.55 6.22
CA SER A 61 17.35 -4.34 7.19
C SER A 61 16.37 -5.52 7.17
N SER A 62 15.48 -5.55 8.14
CA SER A 62 14.51 -6.63 8.33
C SER A 62 13.10 -6.06 8.46
N PHE A 63 12.12 -6.76 7.91
CA PHE A 63 10.72 -6.40 8.07
C PHE A 63 9.83 -7.63 8.17
N VAL A 64 8.64 -7.44 8.75
CA VAL A 64 7.64 -8.50 8.90
C VAL A 64 6.62 -8.35 7.78
N GLU A 65 6.46 -9.43 7.01
CA GLU A 65 5.32 -9.60 6.12
C GLU A 65 4.16 -10.20 6.93
N GLU A 66 3.08 -9.43 7.06
CA GLU A 66 1.84 -9.92 7.67
C GLU A 66 0.94 -10.58 6.60
N SER A 67 0.88 -11.92 6.60
CA SER A 67 -0.09 -12.63 5.78
C SER A 67 -1.41 -12.78 6.52
N LYS A 68 -2.43 -12.02 6.11
CA LYS A 68 -3.80 -12.15 6.66
C LYS A 68 -4.47 -13.47 6.28
N ILE A 69 -4.02 -14.13 5.20
CA ILE A 69 -4.60 -15.40 4.71
C ILE A 69 -4.16 -16.57 5.57
N ILE A 70 -2.87 -16.62 5.94
CA ILE A 70 -2.28 -17.79 6.62
C ILE A 70 -2.12 -17.54 8.14
N LYS A 71 -2.43 -16.33 8.64
CA LYS A 71 -2.13 -15.90 10.03
C LYS A 71 -0.68 -16.23 10.43
N MET A 72 0.23 -16.16 9.47
CA MET A 72 1.66 -16.35 9.69
C MET A 72 2.37 -15.06 9.34
N ASN A 73 3.16 -14.60 10.29
CA ASN A 73 4.08 -13.50 10.08
C ASN A 73 5.38 -14.09 9.56
N ARG A 74 5.79 -13.67 8.37
CA ARG A 74 7.08 -14.06 7.81
C ARG A 74 8.06 -12.94 8.08
N LEU A 75 9.10 -13.23 8.86
CA LEU A 75 10.21 -12.32 9.04
C LEU A 75 11.15 -12.44 7.83
N ILE A 76 11.40 -11.31 7.18
CA ILE A 76 12.38 -11.17 6.11
C ILE A 76 13.57 -10.43 6.71
N GLU A 77 14.74 -11.08 6.75
CA GLU A 77 15.92 -10.54 7.42
C GLU A 77 17.04 -10.16 6.45
N LYS A 78 17.81 -9.14 6.83
CA LYS A 78 19.11 -8.79 6.24
C LYS A 78 19.05 -8.64 4.72
N ILE A 79 18.04 -7.90 4.24
CA ILE A 79 17.83 -7.69 2.81
C ILE A 79 17.86 -6.20 2.47
N ASP A 80 18.28 -5.92 1.25
CA ASP A 80 18.21 -4.57 0.70
C ASP A 80 16.85 -4.39 0.02
N TYR A 81 16.16 -3.29 0.35
CA TYR A 81 14.85 -3.01 -0.24
C TYR A 81 14.55 -1.53 -0.31
N LEU A 82 13.94 -1.10 -1.42
CA LEU A 82 13.43 0.26 -1.56
C LEU A 82 12.08 0.32 -0.86
N TYR A 83 12.00 1.10 0.21
CA TYR A 83 10.78 1.32 0.95
C TYR A 83 10.08 2.59 0.45
N CYS A 84 8.84 2.47 0.02
CA CYS A 84 8.01 3.58 -0.42
C CYS A 84 6.74 3.67 0.41
N ASP A 85 6.42 4.87 0.90
CA ASP A 85 5.20 5.14 1.66
C ASP A 85 4.38 6.29 1.06
N LEU A 86 3.06 6.14 1.18
CA LEU A 86 2.10 7.16 0.77
C LEU A 86 0.98 7.19 1.80
N GLU A 87 0.92 8.29 2.54
CA GLU A 87 -0.16 8.57 3.48
C GLU A 87 -1.14 9.57 2.85
N LYS A 88 -2.43 9.24 2.88
CA LYS A 88 -3.52 10.08 2.38
C LYS A 88 -4.54 10.29 3.49
N ALA A 89 -4.81 11.54 3.84
CA ALA A 89 -5.92 11.85 4.74
C ALA A 89 -7.25 11.47 4.08
N LYS A 90 -8.04 10.63 4.75
CA LYS A 90 -9.42 10.28 4.34
C LYS A 90 -10.43 11.19 5.01
N THR A 91 -10.20 11.50 6.29
CA THR A 91 -10.97 12.45 7.10
C THR A 91 -10.02 13.25 7.99
N LEU A 92 -10.55 14.15 8.83
CA LEU A 92 -9.75 14.90 9.82
C LEU A 92 -9.01 14.01 10.84
N PHE A 93 -9.47 12.77 11.06
CA PHE A 93 -8.95 11.87 12.09
C PHE A 93 -8.47 10.52 11.56
N ILE A 94 -8.70 10.23 10.28
CA ILE A 94 -8.38 8.93 9.66
C ILE A 94 -7.51 9.20 8.44
N SER A 95 -6.32 8.61 8.42
CA SER A 95 -5.47 8.52 7.26
C SER A 95 -5.38 7.07 6.76
N GLU A 96 -5.22 6.93 5.46
CA GLU A 96 -4.89 5.68 4.78
C GLU A 96 -3.41 5.71 4.45
N ARG A 97 -2.70 4.62 4.71
CA ARG A 97 -1.27 4.50 4.45
C ARG A 97 -0.99 3.28 3.59
N TRP A 98 -0.38 3.54 2.44
CA TRP A 98 0.23 2.54 1.59
C TRP A 98 1.70 2.42 1.93
N GLN A 99 2.18 1.19 2.04
CA GLN A 99 3.58 0.88 2.32
C GLN A 99 4.02 -0.22 1.36
N ILE A 100 5.07 0.03 0.59
CA ILE A 100 5.55 -0.88 -0.44
C ILE A 100 7.03 -1.11 -0.21
N ALA A 101 7.45 -2.37 -0.23
CA ALA A 101 8.85 -2.75 -0.18
C ALA A 101 9.22 -3.48 -1.48
N PHE A 102 10.14 -2.90 -2.24
CA PHE A 102 10.74 -3.52 -3.42
C PHE A 102 12.05 -4.18 -2.99
N VAL A 103 12.02 -5.49 -2.82
CA VAL A 103 13.21 -6.28 -2.48
C VAL A 103 14.15 -6.32 -3.67
N LEU A 104 15.43 -6.07 -3.41
CA LEU A 104 16.46 -5.97 -4.43
C LEU A 104 17.38 -7.18 -4.44
N ASP A 105 17.97 -7.44 -5.60
CA ASP A 105 19.13 -8.32 -5.75
C ASP A 105 20.46 -7.55 -5.52
N GLU A 106 21.57 -8.26 -5.70
CA GLU A 106 22.92 -7.73 -5.55
C GLU A 106 23.25 -6.62 -6.57
N GLU A 107 22.56 -6.61 -7.73
CA GLU A 107 22.70 -5.59 -8.77
C GLU A 107 21.74 -4.40 -8.57
N LYS A 108 21.08 -4.31 -7.40
CA LYS A 108 20.08 -3.29 -7.08
C LYS A 108 18.90 -3.26 -8.06
N LYS A 109 18.50 -4.45 -8.52
CA LYS A 109 17.33 -4.66 -9.37
C LYS A 109 16.22 -5.36 -8.60
N LEU A 110 14.99 -5.15 -9.06
CA LEU A 110 13.80 -5.72 -8.45
C LEU A 110 13.82 -7.24 -8.49
N LYS A 111 13.64 -7.86 -7.33
CA LYS A 111 13.44 -9.30 -7.16
C LYS A 111 12.00 -9.62 -6.75
N GLU A 112 11.44 -8.89 -5.81
CA GLU A 112 10.11 -9.16 -5.26
C GLU A 112 9.44 -7.90 -4.72
N ILE A 113 8.10 -7.86 -4.72
CA ILE A 113 7.29 -6.75 -4.23
C ILE A 113 6.42 -7.21 -3.05
N TYR A 114 6.48 -6.45 -1.97
CA TYR A 114 5.58 -6.55 -0.82
C TYR A 114 4.74 -5.29 -0.70
N VAL A 115 3.44 -5.46 -0.45
CA VAL A 115 2.49 -4.36 -0.31
C VAL A 115 1.75 -4.54 1.01
N SER A 116 1.77 -3.49 1.81
CA SER A 116 0.98 -3.35 3.02
C SER A 116 0.09 -2.11 2.90
N TYR A 117 -1.08 -2.22 3.51
CA TYR A 117 -2.04 -1.14 3.63
C TYR A 117 -2.61 -1.12 5.05
N GLY A 118 -2.69 0.07 5.62
CA GLY A 118 -3.30 0.30 6.92
C GLY A 118 -4.08 1.60 6.95
N THR A 119 -5.00 1.68 7.90
CA THR A 119 -5.63 2.94 8.30
C THR A 119 -5.07 3.35 9.65
N THR A 120 -4.60 4.58 9.77
CA THR A 120 -4.12 5.17 11.03
C THR A 120 -5.10 6.24 11.48
N GLY A 121 -5.41 6.28 12.76
CA GLY A 121 -6.34 7.25 13.34
C GLY A 121 -6.18 7.37 14.85
N LEU A 122 -6.74 8.47 15.38
CA LEU A 122 -6.73 8.86 16.79
C LEU A 122 -7.90 8.26 17.57
#